data_AF-A0A9E7AVM6-F1
#
_entry.id   AF-A0A9E7AVM6-F1
#
_cell.length_a   1.000
_cell.length_b   1.000
_cell.length_c   1.000
_cell.angle_alpha   90.00
_cell.angle_beta   90.00
_cell.angle_gamma   90.00
#
_symmetry.space_group_name_H-M   'P 1'
#
loop_
_entity.id
_entity.type
_entity.pdbx_description
1 polymer ?
#
loop_
_entity_poly.entity_id
_entity_poly.type
_entity_poly.pdbx_seq_one_letter_code
_entity_poly.pdbx_strand_id
1 'polypeptide(L)'
;MCNNTSHEIQVTCRPMNDILPEFGTPYYLKVDIETADHFCLEALDPNDLPQFVSFEKSRLEDLFFMHNLGYSRFKLIAQEDFRQLGYSPDQASKWSRNLRPLRSRVRRMLGRRAPENVAKKHSAYGSSGPFGDETDGPWRQMKEVAFTWLAFDLGHTGDPDPVWHDWFDVHCAR
;
A
#
# COMPACT_ATOMS: atom_id res chain seq x y z
N MET A 1 -29.71 13.95 11.82
CA MET A 1 -28.48 14.14 12.62
C MET A 1 -28.21 12.82 13.32
N CYS A 2 -27.17 12.09 12.95
CA CYS A 2 -26.78 10.85 13.63
C CYS A 2 -26.08 11.24 14.93
N ASN A 3 -26.60 10.79 16.07
CA ASN A 3 -26.05 11.08 17.38
C ASN A 3 -24.88 10.12 17.63
N ASN A 4 -23.68 10.47 17.14
CA ASN A 4 -22.47 9.67 17.34
C ASN A 4 -21.93 9.91 18.75
N THR A 5 -22.44 9.17 19.73
CA THR A 5 -21.81 9.07 21.05
C THR A 5 -20.72 8.00 20.98
N SER A 6 -19.45 8.40 21.09
CA SER A 6 -18.34 7.47 21.37
C SER A 6 -18.09 7.39 22.87
N HIS A 7 -17.60 6.24 23.34
CA HIS A 7 -17.10 6.06 24.70
C HIS A 7 -15.83 5.22 24.68
N GLU A 8 -14.94 5.49 25.63
CA GLU A 8 -13.68 4.78 25.77
C GLU A 8 -13.90 3.38 26.36
N ILE A 9 -13.16 2.40 25.84
CA ILE A 9 -13.07 1.06 26.41
C ILE A 9 -11.60 0.72 26.66
N GLN A 10 -11.35 -0.09 27.68
CA GLN A 10 -10.03 -0.63 27.96
C GLN A 10 -9.91 -2.00 27.29
N VAL A 11 -8.88 -2.18 26.47
CA VAL A 11 -8.59 -3.43 25.74
C VAL A 11 -7.23 -3.97 26.17
N THR A 12 -7.12 -5.28 26.33
CA THR A 12 -5.84 -5.92 26.60
C THR A 12 -5.00 -5.92 25.34
N CYS A 13 -3.81 -5.32 25.40
CA CYS A 13 -2.85 -5.33 24.30
C CYS A 13 -1.84 -6.46 24.48
N ARG A 14 -1.38 -7.01 23.36
CA ARG A 14 -0.26 -7.97 23.32
C ARG A 14 0.73 -7.54 22.24
N PRO A 15 2.04 -7.70 22.47
CA PRO A 15 3.01 -7.36 21.45
C PRO A 15 3.04 -8.46 20.37
N MET A 16 3.32 -8.07 19.12
CA MET A 16 3.32 -9.00 17.98
C MET A 16 4.34 -10.14 18.14
N ASN A 17 5.47 -9.87 18.81
CA ASN A 17 6.50 -10.86 19.11
C ASN A 17 6.05 -11.95 20.11
N ASP A 18 4.93 -11.77 20.82
CA ASP A 18 4.29 -12.84 21.61
C ASP A 18 3.23 -13.61 20.80
N ILE A 19 2.66 -12.98 19.77
CA ILE A 19 1.57 -13.55 18.97
C ILE A 19 2.13 -14.56 17.95
N LEU A 20 3.18 -14.21 17.22
CA LEU A 20 3.75 -15.07 16.17
C LEU A 20 4.26 -16.42 16.72
N PRO A 21 4.99 -16.50 17.86
CA PRO A 21 5.40 -17.79 18.41
C PRO A 21 4.24 -18.65 18.92
N GLU A 22 3.15 -18.04 19.40
CA GLU A 22 1.99 -18.76 19.92
C GLU A 22 1.15 -19.38 18.79
N PHE A 23 0.89 -18.62 17.73
CA PHE A 23 -0.04 -19.03 16.67
C PHE A 23 0.67 -19.47 15.38
N GLY A 24 1.98 -19.27 15.29
CA GLY A 24 2.79 -19.52 14.11
C GLY A 24 2.77 -18.37 13.11
N THR A 25 3.68 -18.45 12.14
CA THR A 25 3.81 -17.44 11.08
C THR A 25 2.68 -17.59 10.04
N PRO A 26 1.90 -16.54 9.78
CA PRO A 26 0.81 -16.61 8.82
C PRO A 26 1.34 -16.66 7.39
N TYR A 27 0.57 -17.26 6.48
CA TYR A 27 0.86 -17.21 5.04
C TYR A 27 0.82 -15.78 4.49
N TYR A 28 -0.13 -14.98 4.96
CA TYR A 28 -0.34 -13.58 4.59
C TYR A 28 -0.56 -12.74 5.83
N LEU A 29 0.22 -11.67 5.97
CA LEU A 29 0.10 -10.70 7.06
C LEU A 29 -0.31 -9.33 6.49
N LYS A 30 -1.49 -8.85 6.88
CA LYS A 30 -1.90 -7.46 6.66
C LYS A 30 -1.68 -6.67 7.95
N VAL A 31 -0.94 -5.58 7.86
CA VAL A 31 -0.81 -4.58 8.92
C VAL A 31 -1.46 -3.31 8.39
N ASP A 32 -2.29 -2.68 9.21
CA ASP A 32 -3.04 -1.47 8.84
C ASP A 32 -3.46 -0.80 10.16
N ILE A 33 -2.49 -0.20 10.84
CA ILE A 33 -2.66 0.36 12.20
C ILE A 33 -2.36 1.86 12.17
N GLU A 34 -2.81 2.56 11.12
CA GLU A 34 -2.76 4.02 10.98
C GLU A 34 -1.39 4.60 11.42
N THR A 35 -0.38 4.49 10.56
CA THR A 35 1.02 4.91 10.78
C THR A 35 1.85 4.12 11.81
N ALA A 36 1.26 3.17 12.55
CA ALA A 36 1.97 2.36 13.56
C ALA A 36 2.53 1.03 13.02
N ASP A 37 2.41 0.77 11.72
CA ASP A 37 2.72 -0.50 11.06
C ASP A 37 4.15 -1.00 11.34
N HIS A 38 5.12 -0.08 11.38
CA HIS A 38 6.53 -0.38 11.61
C HIS A 38 6.79 -1.24 12.85
N PHE A 39 6.03 -1.06 13.94
CA PHE A 39 6.18 -1.89 15.15
C PHE A 39 5.84 -3.37 14.91
N CYS A 40 4.90 -3.66 14.01
CA CYS A 40 4.57 -5.03 13.63
C CYS A 40 5.60 -5.61 12.66
N LEU A 41 6.15 -4.78 11.75
CA LEU A 41 7.18 -5.21 10.80
C LEU A 41 8.48 -5.56 11.53
N GLU A 42 8.89 -4.75 12.51
CA GLU A 42 10.08 -4.97 13.33
C GLU A 42 10.03 -6.24 14.19
N ALA A 43 8.82 -6.77 14.44
CA ALA A 43 8.62 -8.00 15.20
C ALA A 43 8.79 -9.29 14.37
N LEU A 44 8.97 -9.19 13.05
CA LEU A 44 9.13 -10.34 12.16
C LEU A 44 10.52 -10.99 12.30
N ASP A 45 10.56 -12.33 12.37
CA ASP A 45 11.81 -13.10 12.39
C ASP A 45 12.26 -13.41 10.95
N PRO A 46 13.48 -13.02 10.51
CA PRO A 46 14.00 -13.34 9.18
C PRO A 46 14.06 -14.85 8.87
N ASN A 47 14.10 -15.70 9.90
CA ASN A 47 14.15 -17.16 9.73
C ASN A 47 12.76 -17.78 9.52
N ASP A 48 11.69 -17.07 9.88
CA ASP A 48 10.31 -17.55 9.77
C ASP A 48 9.38 -16.41 9.31
N LEU A 49 9.52 -16.01 8.04
CA LEU A 49 8.77 -14.89 7.46
C LEU A 49 7.48 -15.34 6.77
N PRO A 50 6.39 -14.54 6.90
CA PRO A 50 5.22 -14.67 6.04
C PRO A 50 5.59 -14.74 4.56
N GLN A 51 4.83 -15.49 3.76
CA GLN A 51 5.04 -15.50 2.32
C GLN A 51 4.73 -14.14 1.68
N PHE A 52 3.76 -13.44 2.28
CA PHE A 52 3.28 -12.15 1.84
C PHE A 52 3.01 -11.23 3.04
N VAL A 53 3.39 -9.96 2.89
CA VAL A 53 3.05 -8.90 3.84
C VAL A 53 2.44 -7.73 3.08
N SER A 54 1.45 -7.07 3.65
CA SER A 54 0.92 -5.80 3.17
C SER A 54 0.82 -4.81 4.32
N PHE A 55 1.27 -3.57 4.10
CA PHE A 55 1.26 -2.49 5.10
C PHE A 55 1.05 -1.13 4.45
N GLU A 56 0.62 -0.15 5.23
CA GLU A 56 0.35 1.21 4.75
C GLU A 56 1.63 1.91 4.24
N LYS A 57 1.52 2.64 3.12
CA LYS A 57 2.56 3.55 2.60
C LYS A 57 2.73 4.76 3.54
N SER A 58 3.42 4.55 4.65
CA SER A 58 3.67 5.59 5.65
C SER A 58 5.14 6.03 5.69
N ARG A 59 6.07 5.06 5.76
CA ARG A 59 7.50 5.29 5.94
C ARG A 59 8.29 4.59 4.85
N LEU A 60 9.15 5.33 4.14
CA LEU A 60 9.99 4.75 3.09
C LEU A 60 11.04 3.79 3.70
N GLU A 61 11.43 4.03 4.94
CA GLU A 61 12.32 3.17 5.74
C GLU A 61 11.79 1.75 5.84
N ASP A 62 10.47 1.58 5.97
CA ASP A 62 9.84 0.27 6.12
C ASP A 62 9.99 -0.56 4.84
N LEU A 63 9.96 0.09 3.66
CA LEU A 63 10.25 -0.58 2.39
C LEU A 63 11.69 -1.14 2.37
N PHE A 64 12.67 -0.35 2.84
CA PHE A 64 14.06 -0.79 2.92
C PHE A 64 14.26 -1.87 3.98
N PHE A 65 13.61 -1.73 5.13
CA PHE A 65 13.61 -2.71 6.20
C PHE A 65 13.11 -4.07 5.70
N MET A 66 11.95 -4.09 5.04
CA MET A 66 11.38 -5.31 4.48
C MET A 66 12.28 -5.95 3.41
N HIS A 67 12.96 -5.14 2.61
CA HIS A 67 13.97 -5.67 1.68
C HIS A 67 15.13 -6.36 2.40
N ASN A 68 15.68 -5.71 3.44
CA ASN A 68 16.78 -6.27 4.22
C ASN A 68 16.36 -7.51 5.03
N LEU A 69 15.10 -7.58 5.42
CA LEU A 69 14.52 -8.70 6.16
C LEU A 69 14.46 -9.99 5.32
N GLY A 70 14.29 -9.87 4.00
CA GLY A 70 14.30 -11.01 3.08
C GLY A 70 13.26 -10.96 1.96
N TYR A 71 12.48 -9.89 1.84
CA TYR A 71 11.51 -9.73 0.75
C TYR A 71 12.20 -9.20 -0.51
N SER A 72 11.87 -9.80 -1.67
CA SER A 72 12.53 -9.48 -2.95
C SER A 72 11.60 -8.81 -3.97
N ARG A 73 10.29 -8.93 -3.77
CA ARG A 73 9.26 -8.51 -4.71
C ARG A 73 8.28 -7.56 -4.03
N PHE A 74 8.02 -6.42 -4.67
CA PHE A 74 7.23 -5.34 -4.08
C PHE A 74 6.18 -4.80 -5.07
N LYS A 75 5.06 -4.32 -4.54
CA LYS A 75 4.07 -3.51 -5.27
C LYS A 75 3.66 -2.32 -4.40
N LEU A 76 3.31 -1.22 -5.05
CA LEU A 76 2.72 -0.04 -4.42
C LEU A 76 1.34 0.18 -5.04
N ILE A 77 0.29 -0.09 -4.27
CA ILE A 77 -1.08 -0.24 -4.77
C ILE A 77 -1.98 0.81 -4.13
N ALA A 78 -2.75 1.53 -4.94
CA ALA A 78 -3.79 2.42 -4.40
C ALA A 78 -4.93 1.60 -3.80
N GLN A 79 -5.31 1.89 -2.55
CA GLN A 79 -6.38 1.14 -1.87
C GLN A 79 -7.78 1.40 -2.48
N GLU A 80 -7.98 2.56 -3.13
CA GLU A 80 -9.27 2.93 -3.73
C GLU A 80 -9.63 2.07 -4.95
N ASP A 81 -8.67 1.83 -5.84
CA ASP A 81 -8.91 1.20 -7.15
C ASP A 81 -8.00 0.01 -7.47
N PHE A 82 -7.17 -0.42 -6.51
CA PHE A 82 -6.25 -1.54 -6.59
C PHE A 82 -5.27 -1.47 -7.77
N ARG A 83 -4.97 -0.26 -8.23
CA ARG A 83 -4.00 -0.03 -9.31
C ARG A 83 -2.60 0.15 -8.78
N GLN A 84 -1.65 -0.38 -9.51
CA GLN A 84 -0.25 -0.20 -9.19
C GLN A 84 0.21 1.20 -9.59
N LEU A 85 0.83 1.90 -8.65
CA LEU A 85 1.52 3.14 -8.93
C LEU A 85 2.78 2.82 -9.74
N GLY A 86 2.94 3.53 -10.86
CA GLY A 86 4.08 3.38 -11.75
C GLY A 86 4.60 4.74 -12.17
N TYR A 87 5.93 4.89 -12.15
CA TYR A 87 6.62 6.06 -12.68
C TYR A 87 7.81 5.63 -13.52
N SER A 88 7.94 6.22 -14.70
CA SER A 88 9.08 6.02 -15.60
C SER A 88 9.59 7.40 -16.06
N PRO A 89 10.88 7.73 -15.84
CA PRO A 89 11.45 9.02 -16.25
C PRO A 89 11.42 9.22 -17.76
N ASP A 90 11.59 8.14 -18.53
CA ASP A 90 11.59 8.13 -19.99
C ASP A 90 10.21 8.47 -20.57
N GLN A 91 9.12 8.14 -19.86
CA GLN A 91 7.77 8.58 -20.24
C GLN A 91 7.44 10.01 -19.80
N ALA A 92 8.22 10.61 -18.90
CA ALA A 92 8.06 11.99 -18.46
C ALA A 92 8.63 13.00 -19.47
N SER A 93 8.19 12.96 -20.73
CA SER A 93 8.63 13.93 -21.75
C SER A 93 8.24 15.36 -21.36
N LYS A 94 9.07 16.35 -21.71
CA LYS A 94 8.84 17.79 -21.44
C LYS A 94 7.47 18.29 -21.95
N TRP A 95 6.93 17.68 -23.00
CA TRP A 95 5.60 17.97 -23.57
C TRP A 95 4.45 17.50 -22.68
N SER A 96 4.63 16.41 -21.92
CA SER A 96 3.61 15.93 -20.98
C SER A 96 3.31 16.92 -19.87
N ARG A 97 4.29 17.76 -19.47
CA ARG A 97 4.18 18.76 -18.40
C ARG A 97 3.15 19.84 -18.66
N ASN A 98 3.00 20.27 -19.91
CA ASN A 98 2.10 21.36 -20.28
C ASN A 98 0.63 20.90 -20.47
N LEU A 99 0.37 19.60 -20.60
CA LEU A 99 -0.97 19.01 -20.75
C LEU A 99 -1.51 18.37 -19.45
N ARG A 100 -0.73 18.42 -18.36
CA ARG A 100 -1.06 17.81 -17.05
C ARG A 100 -2.39 18.27 -16.44
N PRO A 101 -2.73 19.57 -16.36
CA PRO A 101 -3.95 20.00 -15.69
C PRO A 101 -5.22 19.57 -16.44
N LEU A 102 -5.15 19.38 -17.77
CA LEU A 102 -6.29 18.95 -18.57
C LEU A 102 -6.53 17.44 -18.43
N ARG A 103 -5.46 16.62 -18.44
CA ARG A 103 -5.55 15.17 -18.27
C ARG A 103 -6.03 14.77 -16.88
N SER A 104 -5.57 15.43 -15.81
CA SER A 104 -5.99 15.11 -14.44
C SER A 104 -7.47 15.41 -14.20
N ARG A 105 -8.02 16.46 -14.84
CA ARG A 105 -9.45 16.80 -14.80
C ARG A 105 -10.32 15.79 -15.55
N VAL A 106 -9.88 15.37 -16.74
CA VAL A 106 -10.57 14.34 -17.54
C VAL A 106 -10.52 12.97 -16.84
N ARG A 107 -9.38 12.61 -16.24
CA ARG A 107 -9.23 11.34 -15.50
C ARG A 107 -10.12 11.29 -14.25
N ARG A 108 -10.33 12.44 -13.59
CA ARG A 108 -11.27 12.60 -12.46
C ARG A 108 -12.74 12.51 -12.91
N MET A 109 -13.08 13.10 -14.05
CA MET A 109 -14.44 13.02 -14.62
C MET A 109 -14.81 11.62 -15.11
N LEU A 110 -13.84 10.86 -15.61
CA LEU A 110 -14.09 9.50 -16.13
C LEU A 110 -14.17 8.43 -15.02
N GLY A 111 -13.85 8.77 -13.77
CA GLY A 111 -13.88 7.85 -12.63
C GLY A 111 -12.87 6.71 -12.79
N ARG A 112 -11.81 6.70 -11.99
CA ARG A 112 -10.97 5.50 -11.89
C ARG A 112 -11.79 4.41 -11.21
N ARG A 113 -12.10 3.34 -11.93
CA ARG A 113 -12.71 2.14 -11.37
C ARG A 113 -11.70 1.02 -11.38
N ALA A 114 -11.59 0.31 -10.26
CA ALA A 114 -11.00 -1.02 -10.24
C ALA A 114 -11.73 -1.92 -11.26
N PRO A 115 -11.07 -2.95 -11.81
CA PRO A 115 -11.75 -3.97 -12.59
C PRO A 115 -12.97 -4.48 -11.79
N GLU A 116 -14.14 -4.52 -12.41
CA GLU A 116 -15.43 -4.76 -11.73
C GLU A 116 -15.42 -6.02 -10.85
N ASN A 117 -14.65 -7.04 -11.28
CA ASN A 117 -14.51 -8.31 -10.57
C ASN A 117 -13.72 -8.20 -9.26
N VAL A 118 -12.69 -7.34 -9.21
CA VAL A 118 -11.90 -7.10 -7.98
C VAL A 118 -12.68 -6.20 -7.04
N ALA A 119 -13.28 -5.15 -7.57
CA ALA A 119 -14.16 -4.25 -6.80
C ALA A 119 -15.26 -5.04 -6.10
N LYS A 120 -16.03 -5.87 -6.82
CA LYS A 120 -17.13 -6.65 -6.25
C LYS A 120 -16.68 -7.67 -5.20
N LYS A 121 -15.48 -8.24 -5.33
CA LYS A 121 -14.95 -9.26 -4.41
C LYS A 121 -14.46 -8.65 -3.09
N HIS A 122 -13.93 -7.43 -3.14
CA HIS A 122 -13.29 -6.76 -1.99
C HIS A 122 -14.02 -5.48 -1.52
N SER A 123 -15.20 -5.16 -2.06
CA SER A 123 -16.00 -3.99 -1.65
C SER A 123 -16.79 -4.19 -0.35
N ALA A 124 -16.66 -5.35 0.32
CA ALA A 124 -17.35 -5.59 1.59
C ALA A 124 -16.72 -4.74 2.70
N TYR A 125 -17.56 -4.13 3.53
CA TYR A 125 -17.10 -3.43 4.74
C TYR A 125 -16.28 -4.40 5.62
N GLY A 126 -15.05 -4.00 5.99
CA GLY A 126 -14.11 -4.84 6.73
C GLY A 126 -13.29 -5.83 5.88
N SER A 127 -13.32 -5.72 4.53
CA SER A 127 -12.41 -6.48 3.68
C SER A 127 -10.97 -5.98 3.83
N SER A 128 -10.01 -6.90 3.92
CA SER A 128 -8.56 -6.59 3.94
C SER A 128 -7.98 -6.24 2.57
N GLY A 129 -8.81 -6.07 1.54
CA GLY A 129 -8.39 -5.89 0.15
C GLY A 129 -7.92 -7.18 -0.54
N PRO A 130 -7.54 -7.09 -1.82
CA PRO A 130 -7.01 -8.20 -2.63
C PRO A 130 -5.59 -8.61 -2.22
N PHE A 131 -5.22 -9.86 -2.51
CA PHE A 131 -3.82 -10.27 -2.45
C PHE A 131 -2.99 -9.52 -3.50
N GLY A 132 -1.68 -9.42 -3.28
CA GLY A 132 -0.78 -8.74 -4.23
C GLY A 132 -0.81 -9.33 -5.66
N ASP A 133 -1.11 -10.62 -5.82
CA ASP A 133 -1.26 -11.25 -7.15
C ASP A 133 -2.59 -10.92 -7.84
N GLU A 134 -3.59 -10.45 -7.08
CA GLU A 134 -4.91 -10.06 -7.59
C GLU A 134 -4.98 -8.56 -7.94
N THR A 135 -3.96 -7.78 -7.57
CA THR A 135 -3.83 -6.35 -7.90
C THR A 135 -3.18 -6.13 -9.26
N ASP A 136 -3.35 -4.92 -9.80
CA ASP A 136 -2.77 -4.53 -11.09
C ASP A 136 -1.23 -4.61 -11.10
N GLY A 137 -0.67 -4.69 -12.30
CA GLY A 137 0.77 -4.60 -12.57
C GLY A 137 1.64 -5.76 -12.08
N PRO A 138 2.93 -5.77 -12.47
CA PRO A 138 3.87 -6.80 -12.06
C PRO A 138 4.53 -6.48 -10.71
N TRP A 139 4.96 -7.51 -10.00
CA TRP A 139 5.91 -7.38 -8.90
C TRP A 139 7.20 -6.70 -9.37
N ARG A 140 7.74 -5.79 -8.54
CA ARG A 140 8.90 -4.95 -8.83
C ARG A 140 10.03 -5.16 -7.82
N GLN A 141 11.24 -4.76 -8.19
CA GLN A 141 12.35 -4.69 -7.22
C GLN A 141 12.15 -3.49 -6.29
N MET A 142 12.68 -3.59 -5.06
CA MET A 142 12.61 -2.52 -4.05
C MET A 142 13.00 -1.14 -4.64
N LYS A 143 14.10 -1.07 -5.40
CA LYS A 143 14.59 0.20 -5.98
C LYS A 143 13.60 0.86 -6.95
N GLU A 144 12.85 0.08 -7.71
CA GLU A 144 11.84 0.60 -8.65
C GLU A 144 10.64 1.17 -7.89
N VAL A 145 10.25 0.50 -6.81
CA VAL A 145 9.17 0.95 -5.93
C VAL A 145 9.60 2.20 -5.16
N ALA A 146 10.80 2.21 -4.57
CA ALA A 146 11.35 3.38 -3.88
C ALA A 146 11.44 4.59 -4.80
N PHE A 147 11.88 4.39 -6.05
CA PHE A 147 11.92 5.47 -7.04
C PHE A 147 10.53 5.99 -7.39
N THR A 148 9.55 5.09 -7.57
CA THR A 148 8.15 5.46 -7.83
C THR A 148 7.53 6.20 -6.65
N TRP A 149 7.80 5.74 -5.43
CA TRP A 149 7.37 6.36 -4.18
C TRP A 149 7.88 7.79 -4.08
N LEU A 150 9.19 8.00 -4.21
CA LEU A 150 9.79 9.33 -4.15
C LEU A 150 9.27 10.22 -5.28
N ALA A 151 9.09 9.69 -6.48
CA ALA A 151 8.50 10.45 -7.58
C ALA A 151 7.05 10.86 -7.28
N PHE A 152 6.28 10.05 -6.55
CA PHE A 152 4.93 10.40 -6.13
C PHE A 152 4.95 11.51 -5.06
N ASP A 153 5.72 11.32 -3.99
CA ASP A 153 5.82 12.28 -2.89
C ASP A 153 6.35 13.65 -3.37
N LEU A 154 7.22 13.66 -4.39
CA LEU A 154 7.75 14.88 -5.02
C LEU A 154 6.83 15.44 -6.14
N GLY A 155 5.65 14.86 -6.36
CA GLY A 155 4.66 15.35 -7.33
C GLY A 155 5.02 15.13 -8.80
N HIS A 156 5.89 14.18 -9.12
CA HIS A 156 6.35 13.89 -10.48
C HIS A 156 5.45 12.91 -11.26
N THR A 157 4.60 12.14 -10.58
CA THR A 157 3.67 11.17 -11.18
C THR A 157 2.49 11.80 -11.92
N GLY A 158 2.20 13.09 -11.68
CA GLY A 158 1.06 13.78 -12.27
C GLY A 158 -0.30 13.34 -11.71
N ASP A 159 -0.30 12.57 -10.62
CA ASP A 159 -1.48 12.35 -9.79
C ASP A 159 -1.80 13.66 -9.03
N PRO A 160 -3.01 14.23 -9.15
CA PRO A 160 -3.34 15.49 -8.52
C PRO A 160 -3.49 15.30 -7.01
N ASP A 161 -2.56 15.89 -6.27
CA ASP A 161 -2.58 16.09 -4.82
C ASP A 161 -2.20 14.84 -3.98
N PRO A 162 -0.97 14.76 -3.46
CA PRO A 162 -0.57 13.68 -2.54
C PRO A 162 -1.42 13.69 -1.26
N VAL A 163 -1.87 14.87 -0.79
CA VAL A 163 -2.49 15.06 0.52
C VAL A 163 -3.86 14.36 0.67
N TRP A 164 -4.53 14.00 -0.43
CA TRP A 164 -5.87 13.38 -0.40
C TRP A 164 -5.91 11.96 -1.00
N HIS A 165 -4.78 11.45 -1.49
CA HIS A 165 -4.67 10.13 -2.11
C HIS A 165 -3.57 9.26 -1.46
N ASP A 166 -3.18 9.53 -0.21
CA ASP A 166 -2.08 8.83 0.47
C ASP A 166 -2.40 7.38 0.90
N TRP A 167 -3.61 6.89 0.64
CA TRP A 167 -3.99 5.50 0.92
C TRP A 167 -3.45 4.53 -0.12
N PHE A 168 -2.16 4.24 -0.01
CA PHE A 168 -1.48 3.18 -0.72
C PHE A 168 -1.05 2.08 0.22
N ASP A 169 -1.10 0.85 -0.28
CA ASP A 169 -0.48 -0.30 0.35
C ASP A 169 0.84 -0.64 -0.34
N VAL A 170 1.84 -0.94 0.48
CA VAL A 170 3.02 -1.67 0.07
C VAL A 170 2.69 -3.15 0.22
N HIS A 171 2.77 -3.90 -0.87
CA HIS A 171 2.77 -5.37 -0.80
C HIS A 171 4.19 -5.89 -0.96
N CYS A 172 4.56 -6.86 -0.14
CA CYS A 172 5.83 -7.58 -0.14
C CYS A 172 5.61 -9.06 -0.39
N ALA A 173 6.48 -9.65 -1.20
CA ALA A 173 6.56 -11.10 -1.42
C ALA A 173 8.03 -11.54 -1.37
N ARG A 174 8.27 -12.72 -0.78
CA ARG A 174 9.62 -13.32 -0.70
C ARG A 174 10.18 -13.60 -2.09
#